data_AF-A0A419ERG3-F1
#
_entry.id   AF-A0A419ERG3-F1
#
_cell.length_a   1.000
_cell.length_b   1.000
_cell.length_c   1.000
_cell.angle_alpha   90.00
_cell.angle_beta   90.00
_cell.angle_gamma   90.00
#
_symmetry.space_group_name_H-M   'P 1'
#
loop_
_entity.id
_entity.type
_entity.pdbx_description
1 polymer ?
#
loop_
_entity_poly.entity_id
_entity_poly.type
_entity_poly.pdbx_seq_one_letter_code
_entity_poly.pdbx_strand_id
1 'polypeptide(L)'
;MKKILFLFIGLLVTNIFSQDQGMTGETHRKNVGKILWAKERIKKDMQDQVKYETTFDISDPLYGRVFLEKSLPRLSEEQGENCFNNNSNFRLKVYADGIDKGFINQNYFPGGSTWTTAQINLNLSAGDNPDDVNGGVPEKWAELVKGLSDGMHEFKFEFYGGDGDQCLKKFAEGSFTLNKSGEQVAAKLKKLPEALKKDSKLEDSMIKAIKKQGWQNESPVKIVIVEEDWRIIRDLLGNILRREINTNVILKKNDGTCRLTDISFTQEYQGGNKYGVTEVYGIGLKNIPFDCDAVK
;
A
#
# COMPACT_ATOMS: atom_id res chain seq x y z
N MET A 1 -16.10 -26.90 -68.76
CA MET A 1 -16.22 -27.18 -67.31
C MET A 1 -15.02 -26.57 -66.58
N LYS A 2 -15.20 -25.42 -65.90
CA LYS A 2 -14.17 -24.82 -65.04
C LYS A 2 -14.60 -25.05 -63.60
N LYS A 3 -13.84 -25.85 -62.84
CA LYS A 3 -14.04 -26.04 -61.39
C LYS A 3 -13.27 -24.93 -60.67
N ILE A 4 -14.01 -24.07 -59.97
CA ILE A 4 -13.45 -23.06 -59.06
C ILE A 4 -13.25 -23.76 -57.72
N LEU A 5 -11.99 -23.83 -57.27
CA LEU A 5 -11.60 -24.36 -55.97
C LEU A 5 -11.65 -23.20 -54.97
N PHE A 6 -12.63 -23.21 -54.07
CA PHE A 6 -12.68 -22.27 -52.94
C PHE A 6 -11.75 -22.77 -51.84
N LEU A 7 -10.66 -22.05 -51.61
CA LEU A 7 -9.74 -22.28 -50.50
C LEU A 7 -10.29 -21.55 -49.26
N PHE A 8 -10.85 -22.31 -48.31
CA PHE A 8 -11.26 -21.78 -47.01
C PHE A 8 -10.01 -21.64 -46.13
N ILE A 9 -9.52 -20.41 -45.97
CA ILE A 9 -8.49 -20.07 -44.97
C ILE A 9 -9.21 -19.85 -43.64
N GLY A 10 -9.25 -20.89 -42.80
CA GLY A 10 -9.70 -20.76 -41.42
C GLY A 10 -8.64 -20.00 -40.61
N LEU A 11 -8.97 -18.77 -40.20
CA LEU A 11 -8.21 -18.07 -39.17
C LEU A 11 -8.39 -18.81 -37.84
N LEU A 12 -7.39 -19.60 -37.44
CA LEU A 12 -7.27 -20.06 -36.05
C LEU A 12 -6.86 -18.86 -35.20
N VAL A 13 -7.84 -18.27 -34.50
CA VAL A 13 -7.56 -17.33 -33.42
C VAL A 13 -7.11 -18.16 -32.22
N THR A 14 -5.81 -18.37 -32.06
CA THR A 14 -5.27 -18.93 -30.82
C THR A 14 -5.42 -17.86 -29.74
N ASN A 15 -6.37 -18.04 -28.82
CA ASN A 15 -6.38 -17.30 -27.56
C ASN A 15 -5.08 -17.63 -26.84
N ILE A 16 -4.11 -16.71 -26.86
CA ILE A 16 -2.92 -16.79 -26.03
C ILE A 16 -3.38 -16.49 -24.61
N PHE A 17 -3.89 -17.50 -23.92
CA PHE A 17 -4.06 -17.42 -22.48
C PHE A 17 -2.65 -17.32 -21.89
N SER A 18 -2.34 -16.17 -21.29
CA SER A 18 -1.06 -15.98 -20.62
C SER A 18 -0.90 -17.09 -19.58
N GLN A 19 0.12 -17.94 -19.74
CA GLN A 19 0.46 -18.91 -18.71
C GLN A 19 0.71 -18.20 -17.39
N ASP A 20 0.25 -18.79 -16.29
CA ASP A 20 0.67 -18.37 -14.96
C ASP A 20 2.19 -18.59 -14.81
N GLN A 21 2.81 -17.82 -13.91
CA GLN A 21 4.26 -17.84 -13.72
C GLN A 21 4.77 -19.11 -13.00
N GLY A 22 3.87 -20.04 -12.62
CA GLY A 22 4.18 -21.22 -11.84
C GLY A 22 4.78 -20.93 -10.46
N MET A 23 5.48 -21.91 -9.90
CA MET A 23 6.17 -21.79 -8.62
C MET A 23 7.41 -20.91 -8.75
N THR A 24 7.56 -19.94 -7.85
CA THR A 24 8.60 -18.89 -7.92
C THR A 24 9.90 -19.23 -7.20
N GLY A 25 9.95 -20.37 -6.49
CA GLY A 25 11.10 -20.79 -5.69
C GLY A 25 10.80 -22.05 -4.86
N GLU A 26 11.76 -22.47 -4.05
CA GLU A 26 11.62 -23.63 -3.19
C GLU A 26 10.68 -23.37 -2.00
N THR A 27 10.74 -22.18 -1.42
CA THR A 27 9.81 -21.73 -0.39
C THR A 27 8.38 -21.77 -0.91
N HIS A 28 8.16 -21.32 -2.16
CA HIS A 28 6.84 -21.40 -2.76
C HIS A 28 6.36 -22.85 -2.86
N ARG A 29 7.15 -23.73 -3.47
CA ARG A 29 6.80 -25.14 -3.67
C ARG A 29 6.40 -25.86 -2.36
N LYS A 30 7.08 -25.55 -1.25
CA LYS A 30 6.82 -26.14 0.07
C LYS A 30 5.61 -25.57 0.80
N ASN A 31 5.13 -24.40 0.41
CA ASN A 31 4.16 -23.62 1.18
C ASN A 31 2.93 -23.21 0.38
N VAL A 32 2.63 -23.90 -0.72
CA VAL A 32 1.38 -23.76 -1.46
C VAL A 32 0.19 -23.85 -0.49
N GLY A 33 -0.74 -22.90 -0.60
CA GLY A 33 -1.89 -22.77 0.28
C GLY A 33 -1.60 -22.13 1.64
N LYS A 34 -0.40 -21.57 1.83
CA LYS A 34 -0.02 -20.88 3.07
C LYS A 34 0.25 -19.40 2.88
N ILE A 35 0.13 -18.67 3.98
CA ILE A 35 0.65 -17.32 4.15
C ILE A 35 1.82 -17.39 5.13
N LEU A 36 3.00 -16.96 4.72
CA LEU A 36 4.16 -16.86 5.60
C LEU A 36 4.45 -15.41 5.96
N TRP A 37 4.93 -15.18 7.17
CA TRP A 37 5.11 -13.84 7.75
C TRP A 37 6.58 -13.54 8.02
N ALA A 38 6.98 -12.28 7.84
CA ALA A 38 8.35 -11.82 8.05
C ALA A 38 8.39 -10.36 8.53
N LYS A 39 9.53 -9.97 9.13
CA LYS A 39 9.84 -8.59 9.53
C LYS A 39 10.42 -7.73 8.40
N GLU A 40 10.49 -8.28 7.19
CA GLU A 40 10.97 -7.60 6.00
C GLU A 40 10.07 -7.91 4.80
N ARG A 41 10.14 -7.05 3.78
CA ARG A 41 9.32 -7.20 2.58
C ARG A 41 9.71 -8.44 1.78
N ILE A 42 8.73 -9.26 1.41
CA ILE A 42 8.93 -10.56 0.79
C ILE A 42 8.84 -10.45 -0.73
N LYS A 43 9.91 -9.96 -1.37
CA LYS A 43 9.95 -9.80 -2.84
C LYS A 43 9.74 -11.14 -3.55
N LYS A 44 9.11 -11.10 -4.73
CA LYS A 44 8.64 -12.28 -5.47
C LYS A 44 9.75 -13.28 -5.80
N ASP A 45 10.91 -12.76 -6.10
CA ASP A 45 12.13 -13.44 -6.55
C ASP A 45 13.13 -13.70 -5.41
N MET A 46 12.83 -13.26 -4.19
CA MET A 46 13.74 -13.35 -3.04
C MET A 46 13.16 -14.16 -1.87
N GLN A 47 12.05 -14.87 -2.09
CA GLN A 47 11.30 -15.60 -1.05
C GLN A 47 12.16 -16.67 -0.34
N ASP A 48 13.12 -17.27 -1.04
CA ASP A 48 14.00 -18.31 -0.50
C ASP A 48 15.09 -17.77 0.44
N GLN A 49 15.27 -16.44 0.46
CA GLN A 49 16.29 -15.75 1.27
C GLN A 49 15.69 -15.05 2.51
N VAL A 50 14.36 -15.03 2.62
CA VAL A 50 13.67 -14.34 3.71
C VAL A 50 13.61 -15.23 4.95
N LYS A 51 13.86 -14.63 6.10
CA LYS A 51 13.62 -15.27 7.39
C LYS A 51 12.16 -15.11 7.81
N TYR A 52 11.44 -16.22 7.86
CA TYR A 52 10.05 -16.25 8.32
C TYR A 52 9.94 -16.41 9.83
N GLU A 53 8.97 -15.73 10.42
CA GLU A 53 8.72 -15.72 11.86
C GLU A 53 7.23 -15.93 12.14
N THR A 54 6.92 -16.43 13.33
CA THR A 54 5.53 -16.66 13.79
C THR A 54 5.18 -15.83 15.01
N THR A 55 6.11 -15.01 15.51
CA THR A 55 5.91 -14.16 16.68
C THR A 55 6.46 -12.78 16.38
N PHE A 56 5.67 -11.75 16.68
CA PHE A 56 6.00 -10.36 16.38
C PHE A 56 5.64 -9.49 17.57
N ASP A 57 6.44 -8.46 17.83
CA ASP A 57 6.08 -7.37 18.71
C ASP A 57 5.23 -6.34 17.93
N ILE A 58 4.38 -5.60 18.63
CA ILE A 58 3.51 -4.57 18.02
C ILE A 58 4.26 -3.48 17.24
N SER A 59 5.54 -3.27 17.53
CA SER A 59 6.40 -2.31 16.83
C SER A 59 7.13 -2.89 15.62
N ASP A 60 7.13 -4.22 15.44
CA ASP A 60 7.83 -4.85 14.33
C ASP A 60 7.16 -4.50 13.00
N PRO A 61 7.95 -4.27 11.93
CA PRO A 61 7.43 -4.37 10.58
C PRO A 61 6.83 -5.76 10.36
N LEU A 62 5.75 -5.84 9.57
CA LEU A 62 4.96 -7.05 9.43
C LEU A 62 4.44 -7.21 8.01
N TYR A 63 5.01 -8.20 7.34
CA TYR A 63 4.77 -8.51 5.94
C TYR A 63 4.34 -9.97 5.81
N GLY A 64 3.37 -10.22 4.94
CA GLY A 64 2.92 -11.56 4.58
C GLY A 64 3.19 -11.87 3.11
N ARG A 65 3.40 -13.15 2.79
CA ARG A 65 3.37 -13.63 1.40
C ARG A 65 2.44 -14.82 1.28
N VAL A 66 1.47 -14.69 0.39
CA VAL A 66 0.56 -15.76 -0.04
C VAL A 66 1.26 -16.60 -1.11
N PHE A 67 1.15 -17.92 -0.99
CA PHE A 67 1.66 -18.88 -1.98
C PHE A 67 0.52 -19.73 -2.54
N LEU A 68 0.31 -19.67 -3.85
CA LEU A 68 -0.83 -20.27 -4.55
C LEU A 68 -0.35 -21.27 -5.59
N GLU A 69 -1.10 -22.34 -5.79
CA GLU A 69 -0.75 -23.34 -6.81
C GLU A 69 -0.79 -22.76 -8.23
N LYS A 70 -1.76 -21.88 -8.49
CA LYS A 70 -2.03 -21.24 -9.79
C LYS A 70 -2.42 -19.78 -9.56
N SER A 71 -2.47 -18.99 -10.64
CA SER A 71 -2.99 -17.62 -10.56
C SER A 71 -4.48 -17.60 -10.21
N LEU A 72 -4.97 -16.47 -9.69
CA LEU A 72 -6.35 -16.35 -9.23
C LEU A 72 -7.41 -16.65 -10.31
N PRO A 73 -7.26 -16.21 -11.57
CA PRO A 73 -8.20 -16.60 -12.62
C PRO A 73 -8.18 -18.12 -12.87
N ARG A 74 -7.01 -18.75 -12.85
CA ARG A 74 -6.90 -20.20 -13.08
C ARG A 74 -7.45 -21.04 -11.93
N LEU A 75 -7.23 -20.59 -10.69
CA LEU A 75 -7.87 -21.20 -9.52
C LEU A 75 -9.40 -21.09 -9.58
N SER A 76 -9.94 -20.09 -10.30
CA SER A 76 -11.37 -19.90 -10.46
C SER A 76 -12.00 -20.76 -11.55
N GLU A 77 -11.22 -21.19 -12.56
CA GLU A 77 -11.67 -22.16 -13.58
C GLU A 77 -12.13 -23.48 -12.95
N GLU A 78 -11.49 -23.87 -11.86
CA GLU A 78 -11.81 -25.08 -11.10
C GLU A 78 -13.08 -24.95 -10.24
N GLN A 79 -13.65 -23.75 -10.15
CA GLN A 79 -14.87 -23.49 -9.36
C GLN A 79 -16.16 -23.58 -10.20
N GLY A 80 -16.05 -23.77 -11.52
CA GLY A 80 -17.18 -23.89 -12.45
C GLY A 80 -17.44 -22.63 -13.28
N GLU A 81 -18.25 -22.77 -14.32
CA GLU A 81 -18.43 -21.78 -15.41
C GLU A 81 -18.96 -20.41 -14.97
N ASN A 82 -19.52 -20.28 -13.76
CA ASN A 82 -20.09 -19.02 -13.26
C ASN A 82 -19.19 -18.27 -12.27
N CYS A 83 -18.00 -18.79 -11.97
CA CYS A 83 -17.13 -18.25 -10.93
C CYS A 83 -15.78 -17.74 -11.42
N PHE A 84 -15.69 -17.38 -12.70
CA PHE A 84 -14.48 -16.81 -13.28
C PHE A 84 -14.04 -15.51 -12.59
N ASN A 85 -12.80 -15.50 -12.12
CA ASN A 85 -12.18 -14.37 -11.45
C ASN A 85 -11.16 -13.68 -12.38
N ASN A 86 -11.63 -13.18 -13.52
CA ASN A 86 -10.78 -12.58 -14.56
C ASN A 86 -10.01 -11.35 -14.06
N ASN A 87 -10.59 -10.62 -13.11
CA ASN A 87 -9.99 -9.43 -12.52
C ASN A 87 -9.00 -9.76 -11.40
N SER A 88 -8.83 -11.04 -11.04
CA SER A 88 -7.97 -11.45 -9.92
C SER A 88 -8.38 -10.77 -8.61
N ASN A 89 -9.69 -10.67 -8.39
CA ASN A 89 -10.30 -10.20 -7.16
C ASN A 89 -9.91 -11.11 -6.00
N PHE A 90 -9.53 -10.49 -4.89
CA PHE A 90 -9.21 -11.22 -3.67
C PHE A 90 -9.76 -10.51 -2.45
N ARG A 91 -9.88 -11.25 -1.36
CA ARG A 91 -10.22 -10.72 -0.05
C ARG A 91 -9.31 -11.31 1.02
N LEU A 92 -8.87 -10.48 1.95
CA LEU A 92 -8.05 -10.89 3.08
C LEU A 92 -8.89 -10.77 4.34
N LYS A 93 -9.23 -11.92 4.92
CA LYS A 93 -10.00 -12.02 6.16
C LYS A 93 -9.06 -12.20 7.34
N VAL A 94 -9.40 -11.61 8.49
CA VAL A 94 -8.58 -11.73 9.70
C VAL A 94 -9.41 -12.16 10.90
N TYR A 95 -8.79 -12.98 11.73
CA TYR A 95 -9.28 -13.43 13.02
C TYR A 95 -8.26 -13.01 14.08
N ALA A 96 -8.74 -12.52 15.22
CA ALA A 96 -7.92 -12.23 16.39
C ALA A 96 -8.47 -13.01 17.58
N ASP A 97 -7.64 -13.86 18.19
CA ASP A 97 -8.00 -14.78 19.27
C ASP A 97 -9.22 -15.66 18.91
N GLY A 98 -9.24 -16.14 17.66
CA GLY A 98 -10.35 -16.93 17.12
C GLY A 98 -11.61 -16.13 16.75
N ILE A 99 -11.68 -14.84 17.08
CA ILE A 99 -12.82 -13.97 16.76
C ILE A 99 -12.67 -13.41 15.35
N ASP A 100 -13.67 -13.64 14.50
CA ASP A 100 -13.77 -13.05 13.17
C ASP A 100 -13.84 -11.52 13.24
N LYS A 101 -12.90 -10.83 12.59
CA LYS A 101 -12.85 -9.36 12.48
C LYS A 101 -13.22 -8.86 11.08
N GLY A 102 -13.65 -9.76 10.19
CA GLY A 102 -14.06 -9.45 8.83
C GLY A 102 -12.88 -9.30 7.86
N PHE A 103 -13.17 -8.67 6.71
CA PHE A 103 -12.20 -8.46 5.65
C PHE A 103 -11.44 -7.13 5.83
N ILE A 104 -10.12 -7.21 5.99
CA ILE A 104 -9.27 -6.01 6.03
C ILE A 104 -8.83 -5.54 4.64
N ASN A 105 -8.86 -6.43 3.65
CA ASN A 105 -8.62 -6.08 2.25
C ASN A 105 -9.68 -6.71 1.34
N GLN A 106 -10.14 -5.94 0.36
CA GLN A 106 -11.03 -6.37 -0.72
C GLN A 106 -10.62 -5.55 -1.95
N ASN A 107 -9.83 -6.16 -2.83
CA ASN A 107 -9.26 -5.45 -3.97
C ASN A 107 -9.04 -6.42 -5.13
N TYR A 108 -8.64 -5.89 -6.27
CA TYR A 108 -8.09 -6.68 -7.36
C TYR A 108 -6.58 -6.73 -7.26
N PHE A 109 -5.97 -7.75 -7.84
CA PHE A 109 -4.52 -7.91 -7.85
C PHE A 109 -3.94 -7.51 -9.23
N PRO A 110 -3.32 -6.32 -9.38
CA PRO A 110 -2.59 -5.94 -10.59
C PRO A 110 -1.52 -6.98 -10.93
N GLY A 111 -1.58 -7.57 -12.13
CA GLY A 111 -0.72 -8.69 -12.53
C GLY A 111 -1.15 -10.07 -12.00
N GLY A 112 -2.22 -10.13 -11.21
CA GLY A 112 -2.78 -11.35 -10.64
C GLY A 112 -3.29 -12.36 -11.66
N SER A 113 -3.42 -11.96 -12.93
CA SER A 113 -3.75 -12.88 -14.01
C SER A 113 -2.69 -13.95 -14.24
N THR A 114 -1.43 -13.64 -13.90
CA THR A 114 -0.30 -14.55 -14.05
C THR A 114 0.39 -14.88 -12.73
N TRP A 115 0.16 -14.10 -11.67
CA TRP A 115 0.89 -14.27 -10.42
C TRP A 115 0.27 -15.34 -9.52
N THR A 116 1.13 -16.22 -9.07
CA THR A 116 0.91 -17.34 -8.13
C THR A 116 1.29 -17.00 -6.69
N THR A 117 1.67 -15.75 -6.41
CA THR A 117 2.00 -15.30 -5.05
C THR A 117 1.61 -13.83 -4.85
N ALA A 118 1.16 -13.47 -3.65
CA ALA A 118 0.73 -12.10 -3.32
C ALA A 118 1.42 -11.56 -2.06
N GLN A 119 1.78 -10.28 -2.07
CA GLN A 119 2.37 -9.58 -0.92
C GLN A 119 1.25 -8.97 -0.07
N ILE A 120 1.36 -9.10 1.26
CA ILE A 120 0.50 -8.47 2.25
C ILE A 120 1.35 -7.52 3.09
N ASN A 121 0.88 -6.30 3.33
CA ASN A 121 1.58 -5.31 4.14
C ASN A 121 0.69 -4.89 5.31
N LEU A 122 1.01 -5.36 6.52
CA LEU A 122 0.26 -5.02 7.73
C LEU A 122 0.91 -3.86 8.50
N ASN A 123 2.22 -3.88 8.66
CA ASN A 123 2.98 -2.80 9.29
C ASN A 123 4.26 -2.52 8.49
N LEU A 124 4.36 -1.32 7.92
CA LEU A 124 5.49 -0.98 7.05
C LEU A 124 6.70 -0.57 7.88
N SER A 125 7.88 -0.99 7.44
CA SER A 125 9.16 -0.45 7.88
C SER A 125 9.26 1.04 7.55
N ALA A 126 10.01 1.78 8.35
CA ALA A 126 10.31 3.17 8.04
C ALA A 126 10.99 3.29 6.67
N GLY A 127 10.40 4.08 5.75
CA GLY A 127 10.91 4.28 4.40
C GLY A 127 10.30 3.37 3.34
N ASP A 128 9.52 2.36 3.72
CA ASP A 128 8.73 1.58 2.77
C ASP A 128 7.49 2.36 2.33
N ASN A 129 7.16 2.25 1.05
CA ASN A 129 5.93 2.78 0.49
C ASN A 129 4.85 1.69 0.47
N PRO A 130 3.58 2.02 0.73
CA PRO A 130 2.48 1.11 0.47
C PRO A 130 2.46 0.76 -1.02
N ASP A 131 2.12 -0.49 -1.35
CA ASP A 131 1.73 -0.84 -2.71
C ASP A 131 0.21 -0.71 -2.86
N ASP A 132 -0.24 -0.36 -4.07
CA ASP A 132 -1.65 -0.05 -4.33
C ASP A 132 -2.59 -1.21 -3.94
N VAL A 133 -2.09 -2.44 -4.03
CA VAL A 133 -2.80 -3.68 -3.65
C VAL A 133 -3.16 -3.71 -2.18
N ASN A 134 -2.28 -3.19 -1.32
CA ASN A 134 -2.47 -3.12 0.13
C ASN A 134 -2.94 -1.74 0.59
N GLY A 135 -3.49 -0.91 -0.31
CA GLY A 135 -4.06 0.38 0.06
C GLY A 135 -5.09 0.27 1.19
N GLY A 136 -4.86 0.99 2.29
CA GLY A 136 -5.74 0.99 3.47
C GLY A 136 -5.56 -0.20 4.42
N VAL A 137 -4.74 -1.21 4.07
CA VAL A 137 -4.51 -2.38 4.92
C VAL A 137 -3.74 -2.02 6.19
N PRO A 138 -2.63 -1.26 6.14
CA PRO A 138 -1.92 -0.86 7.36
C PRO A 138 -2.77 -0.07 8.34
N GLU A 139 -3.65 0.81 7.84
CA GLU A 139 -4.54 1.62 8.68
C GLU A 139 -5.58 0.76 9.39
N LYS A 140 -6.23 -0.16 8.67
CA LYS A 140 -7.20 -1.11 9.25
C LYS A 140 -6.53 -2.07 10.24
N TRP A 141 -5.30 -2.52 9.93
CA TRP A 141 -4.50 -3.32 10.85
C TRP A 141 -4.21 -2.54 12.14
N ALA A 142 -3.77 -1.29 12.03
CA ALA A 142 -3.48 -0.45 13.20
C ALA A 142 -4.74 -0.21 14.05
N GLU A 143 -5.90 0.03 13.43
CA GLU A 143 -7.18 0.17 14.13
C GLU A 143 -7.58 -1.11 14.87
N LEU A 144 -7.47 -2.26 14.20
CA LEU A 144 -7.77 -3.56 14.80
C LEU A 144 -6.89 -3.80 16.02
N VAL A 145 -5.57 -3.66 15.87
CA VAL A 145 -4.63 -3.89 16.95
C VAL A 145 -4.81 -2.88 18.08
N LYS A 146 -5.19 -1.63 17.81
CA LYS A 146 -5.46 -0.61 18.85
C LYS A 146 -6.54 -1.08 19.83
N GLY A 147 -7.57 -1.78 19.34
CA GLY A 147 -8.68 -2.28 20.14
C GLY A 147 -8.38 -3.50 21.02
N LEU A 148 -7.21 -4.12 20.90
CA LEU A 148 -6.82 -5.28 21.71
C LEU A 148 -6.35 -4.86 23.13
N SER A 149 -6.43 -5.76 24.10
CA SER A 149 -5.77 -5.57 25.41
C SER A 149 -4.25 -5.72 25.28
N ASP A 150 -3.51 -5.41 26.34
CA ASP A 150 -2.10 -5.80 26.40
C ASP A 150 -1.97 -7.32 26.59
N GLY A 151 -0.96 -7.93 25.98
CA GLY A 151 -0.67 -9.36 26.06
C GLY A 151 -0.37 -10.02 24.71
N MET A 152 -0.36 -11.34 24.72
CA MET A 152 -0.17 -12.16 23.52
C MET A 152 -1.51 -12.40 22.85
N HIS A 153 -1.59 -12.10 21.54
CA HIS A 153 -2.78 -12.30 20.72
C HIS A 153 -2.48 -13.19 19.53
N GLU A 154 -3.34 -14.18 19.28
CA GLU A 154 -3.21 -15.02 18.10
C GLU A 154 -3.94 -14.38 16.92
N PHE A 155 -3.24 -14.24 15.80
CA PHE A 155 -3.80 -13.76 14.57
C PHE A 155 -3.81 -14.85 13.51
N LYS A 156 -4.96 -15.04 12.87
CA LYS A 156 -5.09 -15.91 11.69
C LYS A 156 -5.64 -15.09 10.53
N PHE A 157 -5.06 -15.32 9.36
CA PHE A 157 -5.48 -14.72 8.11
C PHE A 157 -5.91 -15.78 7.12
N GLU A 158 -6.93 -15.45 6.35
CA GLU A 158 -7.42 -16.29 5.26
C GLU A 158 -7.48 -15.46 3.99
N PHE A 159 -6.85 -15.97 2.94
CA PHE A 159 -6.83 -15.38 1.62
C PHE A 159 -7.86 -16.07 0.74
N TYR A 160 -8.82 -15.27 0.29
CA TYR A 160 -9.91 -15.70 -0.57
C TYR A 160 -9.75 -15.12 -1.97
N GLY A 161 -10.16 -15.88 -2.99
CA GLY A 161 -10.31 -15.40 -4.36
C GLY A 161 -11.68 -15.77 -4.92
N GLY A 162 -12.18 -14.96 -5.85
CA GLY A 162 -13.48 -15.14 -6.47
C GLY A 162 -14.13 -13.82 -6.85
N ASP A 163 -15.05 -13.86 -7.82
CA ASP A 163 -15.84 -12.71 -8.22
C ASP A 163 -17.24 -12.75 -7.57
N GLY A 164 -17.45 -11.92 -6.55
CA GLY A 164 -18.67 -11.92 -5.73
C GLY A 164 -18.69 -12.97 -4.62
N ASP A 165 -19.67 -12.85 -3.71
CA ASP A 165 -19.75 -13.66 -2.48
C ASP A 165 -20.00 -15.14 -2.76
N GLN A 166 -20.83 -15.45 -3.76
CA GLN A 166 -21.17 -16.82 -4.14
C GLN A 166 -19.99 -17.62 -4.73
N CYS A 167 -18.95 -16.93 -5.20
CA CYS A 167 -17.76 -17.53 -5.82
C CYS A 167 -16.50 -17.39 -4.97
N LEU A 168 -16.66 -16.90 -3.74
CA LEU A 168 -15.54 -16.63 -2.85
C LEU A 168 -15.04 -17.94 -2.23
N LYS A 169 -13.82 -18.34 -2.56
CA LYS A 169 -13.18 -19.56 -2.04
C LYS A 169 -11.87 -19.25 -1.35
N LYS A 170 -11.61 -19.91 -0.22
CA LYS A 170 -10.35 -19.83 0.49
C LYS A 170 -9.27 -20.59 -0.27
N PHE A 171 -8.14 -19.94 -0.52
CA PHE A 171 -6.99 -20.55 -1.21
C PHE A 171 -5.74 -20.64 -0.36
N ALA A 172 -5.59 -19.77 0.63
CA ALA A 172 -4.46 -19.85 1.55
C ALA A 172 -4.82 -19.35 2.94
N GLU A 173 -4.06 -19.77 3.93
CA GLU A 173 -4.15 -19.28 5.29
C GLU A 173 -2.78 -19.22 5.98
N GLY A 174 -2.68 -18.41 7.02
CA GLY A 174 -1.50 -18.38 7.86
C GLY A 174 -1.78 -17.66 9.16
N SER A 175 -0.94 -17.90 10.15
CA SER A 175 -1.09 -17.31 11.49
C SER A 175 0.24 -16.85 12.05
N PHE A 176 0.14 -15.96 13.03
CA PHE A 176 1.25 -15.54 13.89
C PHE A 176 0.69 -15.09 15.25
N THR A 177 1.58 -14.94 16.21
CA THR A 177 1.28 -14.38 17.52
C THR A 177 1.83 -12.96 17.60
N LEU A 178 1.00 -12.01 18.02
CA LEU A 178 1.39 -10.63 18.27
C LEU A 178 1.56 -10.41 19.77
N ASN A 179 2.74 -9.99 20.20
CA ASN A 179 2.97 -9.44 21.52
C ASN A 179 2.58 -7.95 21.53
N LYS A 180 1.42 -7.65 22.10
CA LYS A 180 0.98 -6.29 22.39
C LYS A 180 1.40 -5.91 23.81
N SER A 181 2.65 -5.51 23.98
CA SER A 181 3.11 -4.90 25.23
C SER A 181 3.31 -3.40 25.02
N GLY A 182 2.46 -2.58 25.65
CA GLY A 182 2.51 -1.11 25.57
C GLY A 182 1.61 -0.50 24.49
N GLU A 183 1.40 0.83 24.57
CA GLU A 183 0.73 1.58 23.51
C GLU A 183 1.56 1.48 22.22
N GLN A 184 0.91 1.23 21.07
CA GLN A 184 1.52 1.20 19.74
C GLN A 184 2.59 2.29 19.59
N VAL A 185 3.86 1.92 19.74
CA VAL A 185 4.94 2.73 19.20
C VAL A 185 5.21 2.13 17.83
N ALA A 186 4.30 2.39 16.88
CA ALA A 186 4.73 2.53 15.49
C ALA A 186 6.01 3.33 15.55
N ALA A 187 7.13 2.77 15.08
CA ALA A 187 8.47 3.30 15.31
C ALA A 187 8.45 4.80 15.00
N LYS A 188 8.36 5.62 16.07
CA LYS A 188 8.23 7.06 15.90
C LYS A 188 9.51 7.48 15.22
N LEU A 189 9.40 8.15 14.08
CA LEU A 189 10.57 8.79 13.52
C LEU A 189 11.08 9.77 14.59
N LYS A 190 12.26 9.45 15.16
CA LYS A 190 12.94 10.23 16.19
C LYS A 190 13.85 11.32 15.61
N LYS A 191 13.93 11.38 14.28
CA LYS A 191 14.75 12.36 13.57
C LYS A 191 13.96 12.93 12.41
N LEU A 192 14.01 14.24 12.25
CA LEU A 192 13.50 14.90 11.06
C LEU A 192 14.25 14.39 9.82
N PRO A 193 13.54 14.14 8.70
CA PRO A 193 14.21 13.94 7.42
C PRO A 193 15.08 15.16 7.08
N GLU A 194 16.14 14.93 6.31
CA GLU A 194 16.98 16.01 5.83
C GLU A 194 16.21 16.91 4.88
N ALA A 195 16.25 18.22 5.13
CA ALA A 195 15.65 19.21 4.25
C ALA A 195 16.60 19.51 3.09
N LEU A 196 16.14 19.35 1.85
CA LEU A 196 16.90 19.74 0.66
C LEU A 196 16.90 21.26 0.44
N LYS A 197 15.95 21.96 1.05
CA LYS A 197 15.87 23.42 1.04
C LYS A 197 15.47 23.94 2.42
N LYS A 198 16.19 24.95 2.90
CA LYS A 198 15.86 25.68 4.14
C LYS A 198 15.45 27.10 3.75
N ASP A 199 14.16 27.39 3.82
CA ASP A 199 13.60 28.70 3.48
C ASP A 199 12.45 29.01 4.45
N SER A 200 12.77 29.73 5.54
CA SER A 200 11.81 29.99 6.61
C SER A 200 10.58 30.77 6.13
N LYS A 201 10.74 31.68 5.17
CA LYS A 201 9.61 32.46 4.63
C LYS A 201 8.66 31.56 3.84
N LEU A 202 9.22 30.64 3.06
CA LEU A 202 8.45 29.65 2.33
C LEU A 202 7.75 28.68 3.29
N GLU A 203 8.47 28.14 4.27
CA GLU A 203 7.92 27.26 5.33
C GLU A 203 6.74 27.93 6.06
N ASP A 204 6.87 29.20 6.44
CA ASP A 204 5.80 29.98 7.08
C ASP A 204 4.58 30.15 6.17
N SER A 205 4.81 30.38 4.87
CA SER A 205 3.73 30.49 3.89
C SER A 205 2.97 29.16 3.72
N MET A 206 3.68 28.03 3.79
CA MET A 206 3.11 26.68 3.72
C MET A 206 2.30 26.36 4.98
N ILE A 207 2.80 26.72 6.17
CA ILE A 207 2.06 26.60 7.44
C ILE A 207 0.75 27.40 7.37
N LYS A 208 0.78 28.63 6.84
CA LYS A 208 -0.43 29.44 6.64
C LYS A 208 -1.39 28.79 5.65
N ALA A 209 -0.89 28.23 4.55
CA ALA A 209 -1.70 27.53 3.56
C ALA A 209 -2.41 26.30 4.15
N ILE A 210 -1.75 25.52 5.01
CA ILE A 210 -2.35 24.40 5.74
C ILE A 210 -3.41 24.92 6.72
N LYS A 211 -3.12 25.94 7.53
CA LYS A 211 -4.08 26.49 8.50
C LYS A 211 -5.35 27.00 7.82
N LYS A 212 -5.23 27.56 6.60
CA LYS A 212 -6.37 28.02 5.78
C LYS A 212 -7.31 26.87 5.38
N GLN A 213 -6.84 25.60 5.38
CA GLN A 213 -7.70 24.44 5.12
C GLN A 213 -8.71 24.18 6.24
N GLY A 214 -8.55 24.79 7.41
CA GLY A 214 -9.53 24.70 8.50
C GLY A 214 -9.57 23.33 9.18
N TRP A 215 -8.47 22.57 9.17
CA TRP A 215 -8.40 21.29 9.89
C TRP A 215 -8.56 21.51 11.40
N GLN A 216 -9.48 20.76 12.01
CA GLN A 216 -9.86 20.94 13.42
C GLN A 216 -9.12 19.98 14.37
N ASN A 217 -8.61 18.86 13.85
CA ASN A 217 -8.08 17.76 14.66
C ASN A 217 -6.55 17.76 14.77
N GLU A 218 -5.89 18.59 13.96
CA GLU A 218 -4.44 18.65 13.88
C GLU A 218 -3.95 20.00 13.35
N SER A 219 -2.70 20.32 13.67
CA SER A 219 -2.06 21.58 13.29
C SER A 219 -0.63 21.36 12.80
N PRO A 220 -0.16 22.13 11.81
CA PRO A 220 1.22 22.04 11.33
C PRO A 220 2.20 22.61 12.35
N VAL A 221 3.24 21.84 12.62
CA VAL A 221 4.34 22.20 13.54
C VAL A 221 5.63 22.45 12.79
N LYS A 222 5.95 21.62 11.78
CA LYS A 222 7.18 21.75 11.00
C LYS A 222 6.98 21.35 9.54
N ILE A 223 7.64 22.08 8.66
CA ILE A 223 7.77 21.76 7.24
C ILE A 223 9.21 21.31 6.98
N VAL A 224 9.37 20.26 6.21
CA VAL A 224 10.65 19.78 5.68
C VAL A 224 10.52 19.72 4.17
N ILE A 225 11.18 20.65 3.47
CA ILE A 225 11.16 20.70 2.01
C ILE A 225 12.08 19.59 1.48
N VAL A 226 11.52 18.68 0.68
CA VAL A 226 12.23 17.50 0.15
C VAL A 226 12.62 17.63 -1.31
N GLU A 227 12.54 18.84 -1.85
CA GLU A 227 12.97 19.19 -3.20
C GLU A 227 13.89 20.41 -3.14
N GLU A 228 14.93 20.46 -3.97
CA GLU A 228 15.89 21.58 -4.00
C GLU A 228 15.25 22.88 -4.54
N ASP A 229 14.35 22.73 -5.51
CA ASP A 229 13.64 23.83 -6.14
C ASP A 229 12.24 23.44 -6.61
N TRP A 230 11.47 24.44 -6.99
CA TRP A 230 10.12 24.27 -7.53
C TRP A 230 10.12 23.59 -8.89
N ARG A 231 9.16 22.69 -9.11
CA ARG A 231 8.87 22.08 -10.41
C ARG A 231 7.91 22.98 -11.19
N ILE A 232 8.32 23.42 -12.38
CA ILE A 232 7.49 24.25 -13.25
C ILE A 232 6.53 23.36 -14.04
N ILE A 233 5.22 23.62 -13.88
CA ILE A 233 4.16 22.89 -14.58
C ILE A 233 3.68 23.75 -15.76
N ARG A 234 3.61 23.12 -16.92
CA ARG A 234 3.23 23.75 -18.19
C ARG A 234 2.03 23.06 -18.82
N ASP A 235 1.28 23.79 -19.63
CA ASP A 235 0.29 23.20 -20.52
C ASP A 235 0.94 22.54 -21.75
N LEU A 236 0.12 21.94 -22.62
CA LEU A 236 0.57 21.29 -23.85
C LEU A 236 1.19 22.27 -24.86
N LEU A 237 0.93 23.57 -24.73
CA LEU A 237 1.48 24.62 -25.60
C LEU A 237 2.75 25.25 -25.01
N GLY A 238 3.19 24.80 -23.82
CA GLY A 238 4.40 25.26 -23.15
C GLY A 238 4.21 26.48 -22.24
N ASN A 239 2.97 26.99 -22.09
CA ASN A 239 2.69 28.09 -21.17
C ASN A 239 2.89 27.64 -19.74
N ILE A 240 3.51 28.46 -18.91
CA ILE A 240 3.65 28.18 -17.47
C ILE A 240 2.30 28.37 -16.81
N LEU A 241 1.82 27.34 -16.13
CA LEU A 241 0.57 27.39 -15.37
C LEU A 241 0.86 27.75 -13.91
N ARG A 242 1.79 27.01 -13.30
CA ARG A 242 2.12 27.11 -11.88
C ARG A 242 3.46 26.47 -11.59
N ARG A 243 3.85 26.51 -10.33
CA ARG A 243 4.98 25.76 -9.82
C ARG A 243 4.57 24.95 -8.60
N GLU A 244 5.10 23.74 -8.49
CA GLU A 244 4.78 22.78 -7.43
C GLU A 244 6.04 22.38 -6.64
N ILE A 245 5.89 22.10 -5.34
CA ILE A 245 6.98 21.59 -4.51
C ILE A 245 6.46 20.59 -3.48
N ASN A 246 7.22 19.52 -3.26
CA ASN A 246 6.87 18.48 -2.29
C ASN A 246 7.57 18.68 -0.94
N THR A 247 6.87 18.31 0.13
CA THR A 247 7.36 18.44 1.51
C THR A 247 6.95 17.24 2.36
N ASN A 248 7.73 16.95 3.41
CA ASN A 248 7.23 16.23 4.57
C ASN A 248 6.74 17.26 5.60
N VAL A 249 5.55 17.10 6.13
CA VAL A 249 4.94 17.98 7.13
C VAL A 249 4.70 17.21 8.42
N ILE A 250 5.17 17.78 9.53
CA ILE A 250 4.83 17.28 10.87
C ILE A 250 3.56 17.98 11.34
N LEU A 251 2.53 17.19 11.55
CA LEU A 251 1.24 17.60 12.10
C LEU A 251 1.12 17.10 13.52
N LYS A 252 0.70 17.96 14.45
CA LYS A 252 0.37 17.61 15.83
C LYS A 252 -1.14 17.57 15.99
N LYS A 253 -1.64 16.43 16.47
CA LYS A 253 -3.04 16.20 16.78
C LYS A 253 -3.41 16.81 18.13
N ASN A 254 -4.70 17.00 18.35
CA ASN A 254 -5.25 17.54 19.60
C ASN A 254 -4.94 16.66 20.82
N ASP A 255 -4.75 15.35 20.63
CA ASP A 255 -4.33 14.40 21.68
C ASP A 255 -2.84 14.53 22.07
N GLY A 256 -2.10 15.43 21.40
CA GLY A 256 -0.69 15.68 21.66
C GLY A 256 0.27 14.82 20.83
N THR A 257 -0.21 13.84 20.07
CA THR A 257 0.62 13.00 19.20
C THR A 257 1.00 13.72 17.90
N CYS A 258 2.13 13.34 17.29
CA CYS A 258 2.56 13.88 16.00
C CYS A 258 2.61 12.81 14.92
N ARG A 259 2.39 13.24 13.68
CA ARG A 259 2.58 12.44 12.48
C ARG A 259 3.31 13.22 11.40
N LEU A 260 4.10 12.52 10.61
CA LEU A 260 4.72 13.00 9.39
C LEU A 260 3.86 12.57 8.20
N THR A 261 3.56 13.51 7.30
CA THR A 261 2.77 13.28 6.10
C THR A 261 3.35 14.03 4.91
N ASP A 262 3.15 13.53 3.70
CA ASP A 262 3.54 14.27 2.49
C ASP A 262 2.47 15.30 2.15
N ILE A 263 2.88 16.55 1.94
CA ILE A 263 2.01 17.61 1.43
C ILE A 263 2.74 18.34 0.30
N SER A 264 2.07 18.44 -0.83
CA SER A 264 2.51 19.22 -1.98
C SER A 264 1.89 20.61 -1.92
N PHE A 265 2.67 21.61 -2.30
CA PHE A 265 2.23 23.00 -2.38
C PHE A 265 2.38 23.52 -3.81
N THR A 266 1.53 24.47 -4.17
CA THR A 266 1.55 25.15 -5.47
C THR A 266 1.59 26.66 -5.31
N GLN A 267 2.09 27.33 -6.34
CA GLN A 267 1.89 28.76 -6.58
C GLN A 267 1.57 28.99 -8.05
N GLU A 268 0.39 29.57 -8.33
CA GLU A 268 -0.06 29.89 -9.67
C GLU A 268 0.82 30.96 -10.33
N TYR A 269 1.07 30.82 -11.62
CA TYR A 269 1.89 31.77 -12.38
C TYR A 269 1.09 33.03 -12.72
N GLN A 270 1.67 34.20 -12.47
CA GLN A 270 1.03 35.50 -12.69
C GLN A 270 1.64 36.30 -13.84
N GLY A 271 2.55 35.69 -14.62
CA GLY A 271 3.30 36.38 -15.66
C GLY A 271 4.56 37.07 -15.14
N GLY A 272 5.53 37.30 -16.04
CA GLY A 272 6.76 38.04 -15.73
C GLY A 272 7.57 37.47 -14.57
N ASN A 273 7.66 36.13 -14.46
CA ASN A 273 8.33 35.41 -13.36
C ASN A 273 7.75 35.69 -11.96
N LYS A 274 6.50 36.15 -11.87
CA LYS A 274 5.78 36.32 -10.60
C LYS A 274 4.87 35.13 -10.36
N TYR A 275 4.73 34.77 -9.09
CA TYR A 275 3.92 33.65 -8.63
C TYR A 275 3.00 34.12 -7.50
N GLY A 276 1.81 33.53 -7.44
CA GLY A 276 0.79 33.84 -6.45
C GLY A 276 1.13 33.34 -5.05
N VAL A 277 0.11 33.34 -4.19
CA VAL A 277 0.24 32.83 -2.82
C VAL A 277 0.45 31.32 -2.81
N THR A 278 1.13 30.83 -1.78
CA THR A 278 1.29 29.38 -1.54
C THR A 278 -0.06 28.77 -1.17
N GLU A 279 -0.44 27.71 -1.86
CA GLU A 279 -1.66 26.93 -1.60
C GLU A 279 -1.33 25.45 -1.44
N VAL A 280 -2.15 24.73 -0.67
CA VAL A 280 -2.06 23.27 -0.60
C VAL A 280 -2.54 22.72 -1.94
N TYR A 281 -1.71 21.91 -2.59
CA TYR A 281 -2.03 21.29 -3.87
C TYR A 281 -2.52 19.86 -3.70
N GLY A 282 -1.83 19.08 -2.86
CA GLY A 282 -2.16 17.67 -2.65
C GLY A 282 -1.63 17.15 -1.32
N ILE A 283 -2.27 16.10 -0.83
CA ILE A 283 -1.86 15.36 0.37
C ILE A 283 -1.52 13.95 -0.08
N GLY A 284 -0.29 13.51 0.18
CA GLY A 284 0.15 12.16 -0.15
C GLY A 284 -0.37 11.11 0.82
N LEU A 285 -0.04 9.85 0.57
CA LEU A 285 -0.51 8.71 1.38
C LEU A 285 0.33 8.46 2.62
N LYS A 286 1.47 9.11 2.76
CA LYS A 286 2.38 8.91 3.88
C LYS A 286 1.75 9.39 5.19
N ASN A 287 1.73 8.53 6.18
CA ASN A 287 1.17 8.82 7.49
C ASN A 287 1.96 8.08 8.57
N ILE A 288 3.09 8.66 8.98
CA ILE A 288 4.05 8.00 9.87
C ILE A 288 4.00 8.67 11.24
N PRO A 289 3.76 7.93 12.34
CA PRO A 289 3.90 8.49 13.68
C PRO A 289 5.28 9.12 13.89
N PHE A 290 5.29 10.33 14.44
CA PHE A 290 6.51 11.14 14.62
C PHE A 290 6.67 11.52 16.09
N ASP A 291 7.92 11.55 16.56
CA ASP A 291 8.20 12.01 17.92
C ASP A 291 8.12 13.54 17.96
N CYS A 292 7.11 14.09 18.63
CA CYS A 292 6.92 15.55 18.72
C CYS A 292 8.14 16.26 19.33
N ASP A 293 8.91 15.60 20.21
CA ASP A 293 10.09 16.18 20.83
C ASP A 293 11.28 16.30 19.87
N ALA A 294 11.28 15.52 18.79
CA ALA A 294 12.30 15.56 17.74
C ALA A 294 12.14 16.74 16.77
N VAL A 295 11.13 17.59 16.97
CA VAL A 295 10.87 18.79 16.15
C VAL A 295 11.75 19.98 16.57
N LYS A 296 12.39 19.91 17.75
CA LYS A 296 13.22 20.99 18.34
C LYS A 296 14.48 21.28 17.56
#